data_AF-A0A0S8BLH1-F1
#
_entry.id   AF-A0A0S8BLH1-F1
#
_cell.length_a   1.000
_cell.length_b   1.000
_cell.length_c   1.000
_cell.angle_alpha   90.00
_cell.angle_beta   90.00
_cell.angle_gamma   90.00
#
_symmetry.space_group_name_H-M   'P 1'
#
loop_
_entity.id
_entity.type
_entity.pdbx_description
1 polymer ?
#
loop_
_entity_poly.entity_id
_entity_poly.type
_entity_poly.pdbx_seq_one_letter_code
_entity_poly.pdbx_strand_id
1 'polypeptide(L)'
;MLGIPACYLVLVFFLLVVGAQLVKDRNAGNLMFYSGALAGLGTAIWFSANQILGTARCPVEFDIPLCFVALLTFVALIVLRRM
;
A
#
# COMPACT_ATOMS: atom_id res chain seq x y z
N MET A 1 -7.72 10.62 16.29
CA MET A 1 -7.39 9.79 15.10
C MET A 1 -8.27 10.30 13.99
N LEU A 2 -7.72 10.82 12.90
CA LEU A 2 -8.52 11.23 11.73
C LEU A 2 -9.43 10.04 11.39
N GLY A 3 -10.75 10.21 11.49
CA GLY A 3 -11.76 9.15 11.37
C GLY A 3 -11.88 8.53 9.98
N ILE A 4 -10.80 8.62 9.19
CA ILE A 4 -10.63 8.01 7.89
C ILE A 4 -10.03 6.64 8.16
N PRO A 5 -10.75 5.54 7.88
CA PRO A 5 -10.17 4.21 8.06
C PRO A 5 -8.91 4.10 7.22
N ALA A 6 -7.85 3.57 7.83
CA ALA A 6 -6.53 3.36 7.22
C ALA A 6 -6.59 2.71 5.83
N CYS A 7 -7.63 1.91 5.59
CA CYS A 7 -7.97 1.33 4.30
C CYS A 7 -8.12 2.34 3.17
N TYR A 8 -8.67 3.54 3.41
CA TYR A 8 -8.78 4.56 2.37
C TYR A 8 -7.41 5.12 1.97
N LEU A 9 -6.49 5.29 2.92
CA LEU A 9 -5.12 5.71 2.62
C LEU A 9 -4.42 4.66 1.75
N VAL A 10 -4.51 3.40 2.15
CA VAL A 10 -3.96 2.26 1.39
C VAL A 10 -4.57 2.18 -0.01
N LEU A 11 -5.88 2.39 -0.13
CA LEU A 11 -6.60 2.38 -1.41
C LEU A 11 -6.14 3.50 -2.34
N VAL A 12 -5.86 4.70 -1.81
CA VAL A 12 -5.28 5.82 -2.59
C VAL A 12 -3.92 5.45 -3.14
N PHE A 13 -3.06 4.80 -2.34
CA PHE A 13 -1.75 4.35 -2.83
C PHE A 13 -1.87 3.26 -3.89
N PHE A 14 -2.81 2.32 -3.76
CA PHE A 14 -3.10 1.36 -4.83
C PHE A 14 -3.56 2.03 -6.12
N LEU A 15 -4.49 2.98 -6.02
CA LEU A 15 -4.94 3.75 -7.18
C LEU A 15 -3.81 4.53 -7.85
N LEU A 16 -2.89 5.10 -7.07
CA LEU A 16 -1.69 5.75 -7.60
C LEU A 16 -0.80 4.77 -8.35
N VAL A 17 -0.54 3.60 -7.76
CA VAL A 17 0.32 2.56 -8.36
C VAL A 17 -0.30 1.96 -9.62
N VAL A 18 -1.60 1.70 -9.61
CA VAL A 18 -2.35 1.21 -10.79
C VAL A 18 -2.47 2.32 -11.84
N GLY A 19 -2.77 3.55 -11.44
CA GLY A 19 -2.85 4.71 -12.32
C GLY A 19 -1.52 4.98 -13.02
N ALA A 20 -0.39 4.76 -12.33
CA ALA A 20 0.94 4.86 -12.91
C ALA A 20 1.22 3.83 -14.03
N GLN A 21 0.45 2.74 -14.12
CA GLN A 21 0.51 1.78 -15.23
C GLN A 21 -0.23 2.31 -16.47
N LEU A 22 -1.21 3.20 -16.31
CA LEU A 22 -2.01 3.78 -17.39
C LEU A 22 -1.31 4.99 -18.04
N VAL A 23 -0.26 5.52 -17.42
CA VAL A 23 0.52 6.63 -17.95
C VAL A 23 1.40 6.15 -19.11
N LYS A 24 1.16 6.71 -20.30
CA LYS A 24 1.90 6.39 -21.54
C LYS A 24 3.37 6.82 -21.49
N ASP A 25 3.68 7.87 -20.73
CA ASP A 25 5.04 8.36 -20.53
C ASP A 25 5.79 7.49 -19.52
N ARG A 26 6.87 6.87 -19.98
CA ARG A 26 7.64 5.87 -19.23
C ARG A 26 8.33 6.48 -17.99
N ASN A 27 8.79 7.73 -18.08
CA ASN A 27 9.48 8.39 -16.97
C ASN A 27 8.47 8.87 -15.92
N ALA A 28 7.38 9.50 -16.36
CA ALA A 28 6.32 9.94 -15.46
C ALA A 28 5.63 8.74 -14.76
N GLY A 29 5.37 7.66 -15.50
CA GLY A 29 4.79 6.42 -14.96
C GLY A 29 5.72 5.69 -13.99
N ASN A 30 7.04 5.75 -14.17
CA ASN A 30 7.98 5.20 -13.18
C ASN A 30 8.04 6.06 -11.91
N LEU A 31 8.08 7.38 -12.06
CA LEU A 31 8.12 8.29 -10.90
C LEU A 31 6.85 8.15 -10.04
N MET A 32 5.68 8.11 -10.68
CA MET A 32 4.39 7.93 -9.98
C MET A 32 4.30 6.57 -9.30
N PHE A 33 4.78 5.50 -9.95
CA PHE A 33 4.78 4.18 -9.35
C PHE A 33 5.71 4.08 -8.15
N TYR A 34 6.97 4.52 -8.27
CA TYR A 34 7.91 4.41 -7.16
C TYR A 34 7.50 5.28 -5.98
N SER A 35 7.02 6.49 -6.24
CA SER A 35 6.51 7.37 -5.16
C SER A 35 5.27 6.78 -4.48
N GLY A 36 4.28 6.30 -5.25
CA GLY A 36 3.09 5.65 -4.72
C GLY A 36 3.38 4.33 -4.00
N ALA A 37 4.26 3.50 -4.55
CA ALA A 37 4.61 2.19 -4.01
C ALA A 37 5.46 2.32 -2.73
N LEU A 38 6.44 3.23 -2.68
CA LEU A 38 7.22 3.47 -1.46
C LEU A 38 6.38 4.07 -0.34
N ALA A 39 5.50 5.03 -0.66
CA ALA A 39 4.59 5.61 0.32
C ALA A 39 3.56 4.58 0.82
N GLY A 40 3.01 3.77 -0.09
CA GLY A 40 2.12 2.65 0.24
C GLY A 40 2.80 1.59 1.11
N LEU A 41 4.05 1.24 0.78
CA LEU A 41 4.85 0.30 1.56
C LEU A 41 5.13 0.83 2.97
N GLY A 42 5.57 2.09 3.09
CA GLY A 42 5.88 2.71 4.37
C GLY A 42 4.65 2.77 5.29
N THR A 43 3.49 3.15 4.74
CA THR A 43 2.24 3.16 5.50
C THR A 43 1.78 1.74 5.87
N ALA A 44 1.87 0.77 4.96
CA ALA A 44 1.52 -0.62 5.26
C ALA A 44 2.42 -1.23 6.36
N ILE A 45 3.73 -0.92 6.36
CA ILE A 45 4.67 -1.33 7.42
C ILE A 45 4.25 -0.71 8.76
N TRP A 46 3.96 0.60 8.78
CA TRP A 46 3.53 1.29 9.99
C TRP A 46 2.24 0.69 10.57
N PHE A 47 1.24 0.41 9.73
CA PHE A 47 0.00 -0.23 10.19
C PHE A 47 0.22 -1.66 10.68
N SER A 48 1.04 -2.44 9.97
CA SER A 48 1.37 -3.81 10.37
C SER A 48 2.14 -3.84 11.69
N ALA A 49 3.06 -2.91 11.93
CA ALA A 49 3.77 -2.77 13.20
C ALA A 49 2.82 -2.41 14.35
N ASN A 50 1.89 -1.48 14.13
CA ASN A 50 0.89 -1.11 15.15
C ASN A 50 -0.11 -2.23 15.44
N GLN A 51 -0.43 -3.08 14.46
CA GLN A 51 -1.22 -4.29 14.66
C GLN A 51 -0.48 -5.28 15.58
N ILE A 52 0.81 -5.49 15.36
CA ILE A 52 1.64 -6.40 16.18
C ILE A 52 1.80 -5.85 17.61
N LEU A 53 1.96 -4.55 17.76
CA LEU A 53 2.07 -3.87 19.05
C LEU A 53 0.71 -3.72 19.77
N GLY A 54 -0.40 -4.08 19.13
CA GLY A 54 -1.75 -3.97 19.68
C GLY A 54 -2.25 -2.53 19.86
N THR A 55 -1.56 -1.54 19.30
CA THR A 55 -1.86 -0.10 19.44
C THR A 55 -2.95 0.36 18.46
N ALA A 56 -3.15 -0.36 17.36
CA ALA A 56 -4.24 -0.15 16.40
C ALA A 56 -4.75 -1.48 15.85
N ARG A 57 -6.04 -1.55 15.50
CA ARG A 57 -6.62 -2.73 14.85
C ARG A 57 -6.96 -2.46 13.40
N CYS A 58 -6.42 -3.29 12.52
CA CYS A 58 -6.79 -3.40 11.14
C CYS A 58 -8.06 -4.24 10.97
N PRO A 59 -8.87 -3.99 9.93
CA PRO A 59 -9.97 -4.87 9.60
C PRO A 59 -9.44 -6.26 9.26
N VAL A 60 -10.16 -7.27 9.73
CA VAL A 60 -9.86 -8.67 9.55
C VAL A 60 -10.89 -9.28 8.62
N GLU A 61 -10.43 -10.02 7.62
CA GLU A 61 -11.25 -10.80 6.70
C GLU A 61 -10.72 -12.23 6.73
N PHE A 62 -11.59 -13.22 6.91
CA PHE A 62 -11.19 -14.63 7.07
C PHE A 62 -10.10 -14.87 8.16
N ASP A 63 -10.18 -14.14 9.28
CA ASP A 63 -9.18 -14.17 10.38
C ASP A 63 -7.80 -13.58 10.00
N ILE A 64 -7.65 -13.01 8.80
CA ILE A 64 -6.39 -12.43 8.33
C ILE A 64 -6.47 -10.89 8.40
N PRO A 65 -5.51 -10.22 9.06
CA PRO A 65 -5.46 -8.75 9.08
C PRO A 65 -5.10 -8.21 7.69
N LEU A 66 -5.99 -7.40 7.12
CA LEU A 66 -5.84 -6.87 5.77
C LEU A 66 -4.59 -5.99 5.60
N CYS A 67 -4.05 -5.44 6.67
CA CYS A 67 -2.80 -4.67 6.65
C CYS A 67 -1.59 -5.50 6.21
N PHE A 68 -1.53 -6.78 6.60
CA PHE A 68 -0.48 -7.70 6.14
C PHE A 68 -0.64 -8.04 4.66
N VAL A 69 -1.89 -8.23 4.22
CA VAL A 69 -2.20 -8.47 2.80
C VAL A 69 -1.75 -7.27 1.97
N ALA A 70 -2.12 -6.06 2.37
CA ALA A 70 -1.71 -4.81 1.71
C ALA A 70 -0.18 -4.71 1.60
N LEU A 71 0.54 -4.98 2.69
CA LEU A 71 2.00 -4.99 2.72
C LEU A 71 2.58 -5.97 1.70
N LEU A 72 2.11 -7.21 1.69
CA LEU A 72 2.55 -8.24 0.74
C LEU A 72 2.28 -7.81 -0.71
N THR A 73 1.13 -7.23 -1.00
CA THR A 73 0.83 -6.73 -2.35
C THR A 73 1.74 -5.59 -2.78
N PHE A 74 2.07 -4.62 -1.91
CA PHE A 74 3.03 -3.56 -2.28
C PHE A 74 4.42 -4.13 -2.53
N VAL A 75 4.88 -5.08 -1.70
CA VAL A 75 6.15 -5.78 -1.93
C VAL A 75 6.13 -6.51 -3.27
N ALA A 76 5.07 -7.27 -3.55
CA ALA A 76 4.90 -8.01 -4.80
C ALA A 76 4.91 -7.07 -6.01
N LEU A 77 4.20 -5.94 -5.96
CA LEU A 77 4.17 -4.95 -7.04
C LEU A 77 5.54 -4.34 -7.31
N ILE A 78 6.29 -3.98 -6.26
CA ILE A 78 7.65 -3.43 -6.39
C ILE A 78 8.58 -4.48 -7.02
N VAL A 79 8.48 -5.74 -6.59
CA VAL A 79 9.29 -6.84 -7.14
C VAL A 79 8.92 -7.13 -8.59
N LEU A 80 7.63 -7.21 -8.92
CA LEU A 80 7.11 -7.46 -10.26
C LEU A 80 7.51 -6.38 -11.26
N ARG A 81 7.57 -5.11 -10.86
CA ARG A 81 8.03 -4.04 -11.76
C ARG A 81 9.54 -3.96 -11.91
N ARG A 82 10.29 -4.64 -11.02
CA ARG A 82 11.75 -4.73 -11.08
C ARG A 82 12.23 -5.89 -11.95
N MET A 83 11.38 -6.90 -12.20
CA MET A 83 11.58 -7.94 -13.22
C MET A 83 11.20 -7.41 -14.60
#